data_AF-A0AA41QUA9-F1
#
_entry.id   AF-A0AA41QUA9-F1
#
_cell.length_a   1.000
_cell.length_b   1.000
_cell.length_c   1.000
_cell.angle_alpha   90.00
_cell.angle_beta   90.00
_cell.angle_gamma   90.00
#
_symmetry.space_group_name_H-M   'P 1'
#
loop_
_entity.id
_entity.type
_entity.pdbx_description
1 polymer ?
#
loop_
_entity_poly.entity_id
_entity_poly.type
_entity_poly.pdbx_seq_one_letter_code
_entity_poly.pdbx_strand_id
1 'polypeptide(L)'
;MSELDLGLKVNSRRLLWRMGFTTRVDVPLRTPVPSQVGRPKTSRFETFTDLDVLGIALVPGFALRKVISDCKTTQRGSTERMFWIRGVSDFFDADDAWMVRSKDVTAASRQLASRLGISVMEPADLSKLEGFHPTDLDLENGPLALLFDEAKVSTFAKVFTVLDKKLERLLAYRQFDYWVFDEYRNLQQVVAHLNYAQNVLDPNLPAHRALFIDCAWLYALSLAQAARHVRAVHVGEVDIALQQYLFGGQTGLLEKRKLAAVLERFAPGDATSGVLPGWYPQLLELLVRHLRRPDAVIDELRYAEWVAEAQVAKEHASLADAFGSSFDPLPAKLLSDICGFLVTAAGLDPKFRIFSHGVFLNVDSDVSRESNVEPVVSSEISSEPEHDLDVSDRNLHPGPVEP
;
A
#
# COMPACT_ATOMS: atom_id res chain seq x y z
N MET A 1 4.94 -20.63 14.37
CA MET A 1 5.77 -19.74 15.20
C MET A 1 5.23 -18.33 15.03
N SER A 2 4.75 -17.71 16.10
CA SER A 2 4.38 -16.29 16.10
C SER A 2 5.66 -15.47 16.03
N GLU A 3 5.69 -14.51 15.13
CA GLU A 3 6.76 -13.54 15.07
C GLU A 3 6.68 -12.65 16.32
N LEU A 4 7.70 -12.72 17.18
CA LEU A 4 7.67 -12.11 18.51
C LEU A 4 7.56 -10.59 18.47
N ASP A 5 8.02 -9.96 17.39
CA ASP A 5 8.05 -8.51 17.23
C ASP A 5 6.82 -7.97 16.46
N LEU A 6 5.88 -8.83 16.02
CA LEU A 6 4.77 -8.43 15.14
C LEU A 6 3.90 -7.31 15.72
N GLY A 7 3.58 -7.36 17.02
CA GLY A 7 2.83 -6.28 17.67
C GLY A 7 3.53 -4.93 17.61
N LEU A 8 4.87 -4.89 17.68
CA LEU A 8 5.63 -3.64 17.50
C LEU A 8 5.58 -3.15 16.04
N LYS A 9 5.62 -4.07 15.07
CA LYS A 9 5.49 -3.75 13.63
C LYS A 9 4.11 -3.15 13.34
N VAL A 10 3.06 -3.79 13.84
CA VAL A 10 1.68 -3.34 13.73
C VAL A 10 1.47 -1.95 14.36
N ASN A 11 2.00 -1.71 15.56
CA ASN A 11 1.90 -0.40 16.20
C ASN A 11 2.67 0.68 15.42
N SER A 12 3.86 0.36 14.91
CA SER A 12 4.63 1.28 14.05
C SER A 12 3.88 1.62 12.76
N ARG A 13 3.29 0.60 12.13
CA ARG A 13 2.44 0.72 10.95
C ARG A 13 1.23 1.62 11.23
N ARG A 14 0.56 1.45 12.36
CA ARG A 14 -0.59 2.27 12.76
C ARG A 14 -0.21 3.74 12.96
N LEU A 15 0.90 4.00 13.65
CA LEU A 15 1.41 5.38 13.79
C LEU A 15 1.72 6.00 12.42
N LEU A 16 2.41 5.28 11.54
CA LEU A 16 2.69 5.75 10.18
C LEU A 16 1.41 6.04 9.39
N TRP A 17 0.39 5.17 9.48
CA TRP A 17 -0.92 5.41 8.88
C TRP A 17 -1.61 6.66 9.43
N ARG A 18 -1.55 6.91 10.74
CA ARG A 18 -2.05 8.15 11.36
C ARG A 18 -1.32 9.39 10.83
N MET A 19 -0.03 9.26 10.51
CA MET A 19 0.79 10.31 9.92
C MET A 19 0.60 10.47 8.39
N GLY A 20 -0.33 9.73 7.77
CA GLY A 20 -0.64 9.83 6.34
C GLY A 20 0.26 8.99 5.42
N PHE A 21 1.00 8.03 5.97
CA PHE A 21 1.81 7.11 5.16
C PHE A 21 0.98 5.89 4.71
N THR A 22 1.39 5.31 3.59
CA THR A 22 1.14 3.89 3.25
C THR A 22 2.32 3.05 3.76
N THR A 23 2.14 1.75 3.97
CA THR A 23 3.18 0.92 4.58
C THR A 23 3.43 -0.41 3.90
N ARG A 24 4.64 -0.94 4.13
CA ARG A 24 5.04 -2.31 3.82
C ARG A 24 5.68 -2.93 5.06
N VAL A 25 5.36 -4.19 5.33
CA VAL A 25 5.92 -4.97 6.44
C VAL A 25 6.87 -6.01 5.85
N ASP A 26 8.01 -6.23 6.49
CA ASP A 26 9.04 -7.20 6.10
C ASP A 26 9.55 -7.01 4.67
N VAL A 27 10.18 -5.85 4.42
CA VAL A 27 10.80 -5.54 3.11
C VAL A 27 12.24 -6.06 3.09
N PRO A 28 12.54 -7.20 2.43
CA PRO A 28 13.91 -7.72 2.38
C PRO A 28 14.82 -6.85 1.50
N LEU A 29 16.03 -6.62 1.99
CA LEU A 29 17.14 -6.02 1.27
C LEU A 29 18.17 -7.10 0.94
N ARG A 30 18.35 -7.36 -0.35
CA ARG A 30 19.21 -8.42 -0.89
C ARG A 30 19.93 -7.92 -2.14
N THR A 31 20.85 -8.71 -2.67
CA THR A 31 21.48 -8.44 -3.97
C THR A 31 21.50 -9.71 -4.83
N PRO A 32 21.37 -9.59 -6.16
CA PRO A 32 21.64 -10.72 -7.06
C PRO A 32 23.11 -11.14 -6.98
N VAL A 33 23.36 -12.42 -6.71
CA VAL A 33 24.69 -13.03 -6.76
C VAL A 33 24.92 -13.61 -8.15
N PRO A 34 26.00 -13.22 -8.85
CA PRO A 34 26.32 -13.80 -10.15
C PRO A 34 26.45 -15.32 -10.07
N SER A 35 25.85 -16.03 -11.01
CA SER A 35 26.01 -17.49 -11.11
C SER A 35 27.47 -17.84 -11.41
N GLN A 36 28.10 -18.61 -10.52
CA GLN A 36 29.45 -19.14 -10.75
C GLN A 36 29.46 -20.12 -11.93
N VAL A 37 30.46 -19.99 -12.80
CA VAL A 37 30.67 -20.90 -13.94
C VAL A 37 30.81 -22.35 -13.43
N GLY A 38 30.02 -23.28 -13.99
CA GLY A 38 30.06 -24.71 -13.64
C GLY A 38 29.07 -25.18 -12.58
N ARG A 39 28.24 -24.29 -12.00
CA ARG A 39 27.12 -24.66 -11.12
C ARG A 39 25.78 -24.37 -11.79
N PRO A 40 24.71 -25.14 -11.49
CA PRO A 40 23.39 -24.93 -12.08
C PRO A 40 22.90 -23.49 -11.86
N LYS A 41 22.31 -22.89 -12.92
CA LYS A 41 21.69 -21.56 -12.95
C LYS A 41 20.51 -21.50 -11.98
N THR A 42 20.80 -21.39 -10.69
CA THR A 42 19.87 -20.93 -9.68
C THR A 42 20.24 -19.47 -9.44
N SER A 43 19.33 -18.52 -9.68
CA SER A 43 19.57 -17.14 -9.26
C SER A 43 19.71 -17.18 -7.74
N ARG A 44 20.93 -16.96 -7.25
CA ARG A 44 21.17 -16.87 -5.82
C ARG A 44 21.08 -15.41 -5.46
N PHE A 45 20.34 -15.13 -4.40
CA PHE A 45 20.31 -13.82 -3.79
C PHE A 45 21.02 -13.91 -2.45
N GLU A 46 21.81 -12.90 -2.13
CA GLU A 46 22.40 -12.75 -0.80
C GLU A 46 21.56 -11.74 -0.04
N THR A 47 20.93 -12.18 1.05
CA THR A 47 20.14 -11.31 1.92
C THR A 47 21.07 -10.55 2.83
N PHE A 48 21.08 -9.23 2.71
CA PHE A 48 21.80 -8.36 3.65
C PHE A 48 21.00 -8.23 4.94
N THR A 49 19.72 -7.87 4.79
CA THR A 49 18.80 -7.56 5.87
C THR A 49 17.36 -7.43 5.38
N ASP A 50 16.49 -6.89 6.21
CA ASP A 50 15.07 -6.68 6.06
C ASP A 50 14.67 -5.44 6.87
N LEU A 51 13.67 -4.71 6.38
CA LEU A 51 13.03 -3.60 7.07
C LEU A 51 11.77 -4.14 7.73
N ASP A 52 11.65 -4.01 9.05
CA ASP A 52 10.48 -4.51 9.78
C ASP A 52 9.20 -3.78 9.33
N VAL A 53 9.25 -2.44 9.24
CA VAL A 53 8.20 -1.63 8.60
C VAL A 53 8.82 -0.52 7.77
N LEU A 54 8.33 -0.35 6.55
CA LEU A 54 8.63 0.76 5.65
C LEU A 54 7.37 1.61 5.49
N GLY A 55 7.43 2.87 5.91
CA GLY A 55 6.44 3.89 5.60
C GLY A 55 6.83 4.69 4.37
N ILE A 56 5.89 4.91 3.47
CA ILE A 56 6.05 5.79 2.30
C ILE A 56 4.95 6.83 2.31
N ALA A 57 5.32 8.10 2.17
CA ALA A 57 4.41 9.21 1.94
C ALA A 57 4.83 9.99 0.70
N LEU A 58 3.89 10.69 0.08
CA LEU A 58 4.19 11.68 -0.93
C LEU A 58 4.19 13.07 -0.30
N VAL A 59 5.26 13.82 -0.55
CA VAL A 59 5.31 15.27 -0.26
C VAL A 59 5.07 16.05 -1.55
N PRO A 60 4.70 17.34 -1.48
CA PRO A 60 4.33 18.13 -2.65
C PRO A 60 5.31 18.01 -3.81
N GLY A 61 4.75 17.73 -4.99
CA GLY A 61 5.53 17.58 -6.22
C GLY A 61 6.14 16.20 -6.44
N PHE A 62 5.51 15.14 -5.92
CA PHE A 62 5.87 13.73 -6.10
C PHE A 62 7.18 13.29 -5.44
N ALA A 63 7.73 14.08 -4.52
CA ALA A 63 8.85 13.60 -3.74
C ALA A 63 8.34 12.54 -2.75
N LEU A 64 9.09 11.44 -2.65
CA LEU A 64 8.79 10.38 -1.70
C LEU A 64 9.49 10.69 -0.39
N ARG A 65 8.77 10.55 0.71
CA ARG A 65 9.33 10.47 2.06
C ARG A 65 9.28 9.03 2.51
N LYS A 66 10.44 8.46 2.85
CA LYS A 66 10.62 7.08 3.31
C LYS A 66 10.97 7.07 4.79
N VAL A 67 10.22 6.32 5.58
CA VAL A 67 10.50 6.08 7.00
C VAL A 67 10.74 4.60 7.20
N ILE A 68 11.85 4.21 7.81
CA ILE A 68 12.09 2.82 8.22
C ILE A 68 11.88 2.69 9.73
N SER A 69 11.21 1.63 10.16
CA SER A 69 11.08 1.27 11.57
C SER A 69 11.68 -0.11 11.80
N ASP A 70 12.64 -0.18 12.72
CA ASP A 70 13.22 -1.42 13.25
C ASP A 70 12.55 -1.76 14.58
N CYS A 71 11.89 -2.92 14.65
CA CYS A 71 11.08 -3.37 15.78
C CYS A 71 11.78 -4.52 16.50
N LYS A 72 12.11 -4.33 17.79
CA LYS A 72 12.80 -5.37 18.58
C LYS A 72 12.26 -5.48 19.99
N THR A 73 11.89 -6.70 20.39
CA THR A 73 11.46 -7.02 21.76
C THR A 73 12.62 -7.21 22.75
N THR A 74 13.84 -7.41 22.26
CA THR A 74 15.02 -7.63 23.11
C THR A 74 15.72 -6.33 23.47
N GLN A 75 16.37 -6.28 24.64
CA GLN A 75 17.10 -5.07 25.10
C GLN A 75 18.59 -5.09 24.71
N ARG A 76 19.17 -6.28 24.48
CA ARG A 76 20.60 -6.43 24.19
C ARG A 76 20.99 -5.77 22.87
N GLY A 77 22.22 -5.27 22.80
CA GLY A 77 22.83 -4.73 21.58
C GLY A 77 22.20 -3.44 21.07
N SER A 78 21.64 -2.59 21.93
CA SER A 78 20.97 -1.34 21.50
C SER A 78 21.92 -0.40 20.76
N THR A 79 23.16 -0.27 21.21
CA THR A 79 24.18 0.58 20.58
C THR A 79 24.59 0.07 19.20
N GLU A 80 24.95 -1.21 19.07
CA GLU A 80 25.30 -1.84 17.79
C GLU A 80 24.12 -1.77 16.81
N ARG A 81 22.90 -1.97 17.32
CA ARG A 81 21.68 -1.86 16.52
C ARG A 81 21.47 -0.44 15.99
N MET A 82 21.78 0.62 16.75
CA MET A 82 21.66 1.99 16.26
C MET A 82 22.61 2.28 15.09
N PHE A 83 23.88 1.87 15.18
CA PHE A 83 24.81 2.02 14.05
C PHE A 83 24.34 1.22 12.83
N TRP A 84 23.80 0.02 13.05
CA TRP A 84 23.20 -0.78 11.99
C TRP A 84 22.00 -0.08 11.35
N ILE A 85 21.05 0.46 12.14
CA ILE A 85 19.86 1.16 11.63
C ILE A 85 20.30 2.37 10.79
N ARG A 86 21.29 3.14 11.25
CA ARG A 86 21.83 4.26 10.47
C ARG A 86 22.38 3.78 9.12
N GLY A 87 23.19 2.73 9.12
CA GLY A 87 23.74 2.16 7.88
C GLY A 87 22.65 1.66 6.92
N VAL A 88 21.59 1.04 7.45
CA VAL A 88 20.42 0.61 6.66
C VAL A 88 19.65 1.81 6.11
N SER A 89 19.44 2.86 6.91
CA SER A 89 18.81 4.12 6.49
C SER A 89 19.58 4.77 5.35
N ASP A 90 20.92 4.83 5.44
CA ASP A 90 21.78 5.38 4.39
C ASP A 90 21.72 4.53 3.12
N PHE A 91 21.81 3.20 3.27
CA PHE A 91 21.78 2.28 2.14
C PHE A 91 20.45 2.31 1.38
N PHE A 92 19.33 2.37 2.09
CA PHE A 92 17.99 2.43 1.51
C PHE A 92 17.55 3.86 1.14
N ASP A 93 18.37 4.86 1.47
CA ASP A 93 18.05 6.28 1.29
C ASP A 93 16.75 6.68 2.02
N ALA A 94 16.56 6.22 3.25
CA ALA A 94 15.42 6.60 4.08
C ALA A 94 15.60 7.99 4.70
N ASP A 95 14.54 8.80 4.71
CA ASP A 95 14.54 10.16 5.26
C ASP A 95 14.53 10.14 6.80
N ASP A 96 13.82 9.18 7.39
CA ASP A 96 13.76 8.98 8.84
C ASP A 96 13.95 7.51 9.20
N ALA A 97 14.56 7.27 10.36
CA ALA A 97 14.75 5.93 10.90
C ALA A 97 14.29 5.85 12.37
N TRP A 98 13.47 4.84 12.67
CA TRP A 98 12.91 4.59 13.99
C TRP A 98 13.47 3.29 14.56
N MET A 99 13.81 3.31 15.85
CA MET A 99 14.11 2.13 16.63
C MET A 99 13.00 1.94 17.68
N VAL A 100 12.14 0.95 17.45
CA VAL A 100 10.98 0.66 18.29
C VAL A 100 11.30 -0.52 19.21
N ARG A 101 11.19 -0.30 20.52
CA ARG A 101 11.54 -1.30 21.54
C ARG A 101 10.37 -1.57 22.47
N SER A 102 10.22 -2.82 22.91
CA SER A 102 9.24 -3.16 23.96
C SER A 102 9.74 -2.87 25.38
N LYS A 103 11.03 -2.54 25.54
CA LYS A 103 11.70 -2.31 26.82
C LYS A 103 12.46 -1.00 26.81
N ASP A 104 12.68 -0.48 28.01
CA ASP A 104 13.34 0.80 28.25
C ASP A 104 14.73 0.89 27.61
N VAL A 105 14.97 2.04 26.97
CA VAL A 105 16.23 2.45 26.36
C VAL A 105 16.90 3.50 27.25
N THR A 106 18.16 3.25 27.61
CA THR A 106 18.91 4.13 28.52
C THR A 106 19.04 5.56 27.96
N ALA A 107 19.21 6.55 28.86
CA ALA A 107 19.43 7.94 28.46
C ALA A 107 20.67 8.12 27.55
N ALA A 108 21.75 7.38 27.83
CA ALA A 108 22.95 7.39 26.99
C ALA A 108 22.67 6.86 25.58
N SER A 109 21.89 5.78 25.46
CA SER A 109 21.44 5.25 24.18
C SER A 109 20.55 6.25 23.43
N ARG A 110 19.63 6.95 24.11
CA ARG A 110 18.80 7.99 23.48
C ARG A 110 19.63 9.18 22.96
N GLN A 111 20.66 9.59 23.69
CA GLN A 111 21.60 10.61 23.21
C GLN A 111 22.38 10.16 21.98
N LEU A 112 22.84 8.91 21.94
CA LEU A 112 23.50 8.34 20.77
C LEU A 112 22.55 8.31 19.56
N ALA A 113 21.32 7.82 19.76
CA ALA A 113 20.32 7.76 18.70
C ALA A 113 20.03 9.14 18.10
N SER A 114 19.88 10.17 18.94
CA SER A 114 19.71 11.56 18.49
C SER A 114 20.89 12.04 17.63
N ARG A 115 22.13 11.71 17.98
CA ARG A 115 23.33 12.03 17.16
C ARG A 115 23.37 11.30 15.82
N LEU A 116 22.74 10.12 15.73
CA LEU A 116 22.64 9.32 14.52
C LEU A 116 21.39 9.66 13.69
N GLY A 117 20.55 10.60 14.14
CA GLY A 117 19.28 10.92 13.49
C GLY A 117 18.25 9.79 13.60
N ILE A 118 18.30 8.98 14.66
CA ILE A 118 17.39 7.86 14.90
C ILE A 118 16.40 8.25 16.01
N SER A 119 15.10 8.07 15.73
CA SER A 119 14.05 8.23 16.74
C SER A 119 13.89 6.94 17.52
N VAL A 120 14.05 6.99 18.83
CA VAL A 120 13.82 5.83 19.71
C VAL A 120 12.43 5.90 20.29
N MET A 121 11.63 4.85 20.10
CA MET A 121 10.25 4.81 20.55
C MET A 121 10.00 3.57 21.42
N GLU A 122 9.52 3.81 22.64
CA GLU A 122 8.90 2.80 23.51
C GLU A 122 7.38 2.80 23.31
N PRO A 123 6.63 1.81 23.86
CA PRO A 123 5.17 1.77 23.68
C PRO A 123 4.46 3.04 24.19
N ALA A 124 4.99 3.66 25.25
CA ALA A 124 4.47 4.92 25.77
C ALA A 124 4.77 6.11 24.83
N ASP A 125 5.91 6.11 24.13
CA ASP A 125 6.26 7.13 23.14
C ASP A 125 5.36 6.98 21.91
N LEU A 126 5.15 5.75 21.41
CA LEU A 126 4.23 5.46 20.31
C LEU A 126 2.81 5.94 20.63
N SER A 127 2.27 5.55 21.79
CA SER A 127 0.90 5.93 22.19
C SER A 127 0.74 7.46 22.29
N LYS A 128 1.77 8.17 22.79
CA LYS A 128 1.75 9.64 22.83
C LYS A 128 1.83 10.27 21.45
N LEU A 129 2.69 9.76 20.57
CA LEU A 129 2.82 10.24 19.19
C LEU A 129 1.52 10.01 18.41
N GLU A 130 0.86 8.87 18.59
CA GLU A 130 -0.47 8.62 18.01
C GLU A 130 -1.48 9.70 18.44
N GLY A 131 -1.45 10.11 19.72
CA GLY A 131 -2.27 11.21 20.23
C GLY A 131 -1.94 12.60 19.65
N PHE A 132 -0.71 12.81 19.14
CA PHE A 132 -0.34 14.04 18.43
C PHE A 132 -0.70 14.02 16.94
N HIS A 133 -1.12 12.87 16.42
CA HIS A 133 -1.56 12.70 15.04
C HIS A 133 -3.02 12.21 15.01
N PRO A 134 -3.98 13.06 15.42
CA PRO A 134 -5.39 12.73 15.29
C PRO A 134 -5.76 12.52 13.82
N THR A 135 -6.67 11.58 13.57
CA THR A 135 -7.19 11.27 12.24
C THR A 135 -8.67 10.96 12.34
N ASP A 136 -9.44 11.35 11.32
CA ASP A 136 -10.86 11.03 11.21
C ASP A 136 -11.11 9.59 10.75
N LEU A 137 -10.05 8.85 10.40
CA LEU A 137 -10.12 7.45 10.01
C LEU A 137 -10.30 6.56 11.26
N ASP A 138 -11.27 5.65 11.22
CA ASP A 138 -11.46 4.64 12.26
C ASP A 138 -10.46 3.47 12.08
N LEU A 139 -9.28 3.64 12.69
CA LEU A 139 -8.21 2.64 12.66
C LEU A 139 -8.35 1.57 13.76
N GLU A 140 -9.37 1.64 14.62
CA GLU A 140 -9.48 0.77 15.81
C GLU A 140 -10.63 -0.22 15.69
N ASN A 141 -11.80 0.23 15.23
CA ASN A 141 -13.02 -0.58 15.23
C ASN A 141 -13.65 -0.73 13.84
N GLY A 142 -13.26 0.12 12.88
CA GLY A 142 -13.79 0.13 11.53
C GLY A 142 -13.10 -0.86 10.58
N PRO A 143 -13.49 -0.87 9.28
CA PRO A 143 -12.89 -1.77 8.29
C PRO A 143 -11.37 -1.59 8.09
N LEU A 144 -10.81 -0.43 8.44
CA LEU A 144 -9.36 -0.19 8.39
C LEU A 144 -8.60 -0.92 9.52
N ALA A 145 -9.27 -1.29 10.62
CA ALA A 145 -8.65 -1.97 11.75
C ALA A 145 -7.95 -3.29 11.35
N LEU A 146 -8.38 -3.92 10.25
CA LEU A 146 -7.75 -5.13 9.72
C LEU A 146 -6.26 -4.95 9.40
N LEU A 147 -5.82 -3.73 9.05
CA LEU A 147 -4.42 -3.41 8.75
C LEU A 147 -3.54 -3.42 9.99
N PHE A 148 -4.15 -3.34 11.16
CA PHE A 148 -3.51 -3.23 12.46
C PHE A 148 -3.89 -4.38 13.41
N ASP A 149 -4.51 -5.44 12.87
CA ASP A 149 -4.73 -6.68 13.61
C ASP A 149 -3.59 -7.66 13.32
N GLU A 150 -2.87 -8.09 14.37
CA GLU A 150 -1.71 -8.98 14.23
C GLU A 150 -2.04 -10.29 13.49
N ALA A 151 -3.22 -10.87 13.71
CA ALA A 151 -3.61 -12.12 13.08
C ALA A 151 -3.92 -11.93 11.59
N LYS A 152 -4.57 -10.81 11.22
CA LYS A 152 -4.85 -10.45 9.82
C LYS A 152 -3.58 -10.12 9.06
N VAL A 153 -2.69 -9.30 9.63
CA VAL A 153 -1.39 -8.97 9.04
C VAL A 153 -0.54 -10.23 8.86
N SER A 154 -0.49 -11.11 9.85
CA SER A 154 0.24 -12.38 9.73
C SER A 154 -0.35 -13.30 8.65
N THR A 155 -1.69 -13.31 8.52
CA THR A 155 -2.38 -14.07 7.47
C THR A 155 -2.04 -13.53 6.09
N PHE A 156 -2.05 -12.21 5.92
CA PHE A 156 -1.69 -11.56 4.66
C PHE A 156 -0.24 -11.87 4.25
N ALA A 157 0.72 -11.77 5.17
CA ALA A 157 2.11 -12.12 4.88
C ALA A 157 2.27 -13.58 4.43
N LYS A 158 1.54 -14.51 5.06
CA LYS A 158 1.63 -15.95 4.78
C LYS A 158 0.93 -16.35 3.49
N VAL A 159 -0.10 -15.65 3.04
CA VAL A 159 -0.91 -16.05 1.87
C VAL A 159 -0.04 -16.23 0.62
N PHE A 160 0.99 -15.39 0.47
CA PHE A 160 1.87 -15.42 -0.70
C PHE A 160 2.90 -16.54 -0.64
N THR A 161 3.18 -17.10 0.54
CA THR A 161 4.16 -18.19 0.71
C THR A 161 3.66 -19.55 0.24
N VAL A 162 2.35 -19.70 0.08
CA VAL A 162 1.68 -20.97 -0.28
C VAL A 162 1.10 -20.96 -1.70
N LEU A 163 1.34 -19.89 -2.47
CA LEU A 163 0.89 -19.79 -3.86
C LEU A 163 1.68 -20.73 -4.79
N ASP A 164 1.14 -20.96 -5.99
CA ASP A 164 1.77 -21.79 -7.02
C ASP A 164 3.21 -21.30 -7.29
N LYS A 165 4.17 -22.23 -7.33
CA LYS A 165 5.59 -21.94 -7.64
C LYS A 165 5.78 -21.25 -9.00
N LYS A 166 4.84 -21.40 -9.93
CA LYS A 166 4.87 -20.66 -11.20
C LYS A 166 4.75 -19.14 -11.00
N LEU A 167 4.25 -18.68 -9.85
CA LEU A 167 4.20 -17.27 -9.46
C LEU A 167 5.48 -16.80 -8.76
N GLU A 168 6.47 -17.66 -8.51
CA GLU A 168 7.70 -17.34 -7.75
C GLU A 168 8.41 -16.09 -8.31
N ARG A 169 8.46 -15.91 -9.63
CA ARG A 169 9.08 -14.72 -10.24
C ARG A 169 8.33 -13.43 -9.96
N LEU A 170 7.00 -13.47 -9.94
CA LEU A 170 6.19 -12.30 -9.61
C LEU A 170 6.28 -11.99 -8.11
N LEU A 171 6.29 -13.03 -7.28
CA LEU A 171 6.45 -12.91 -5.83
C LEU A 171 7.83 -12.37 -5.44
N ALA A 172 8.89 -12.87 -6.07
CA ALA A 172 10.25 -12.37 -5.88
C ALA A 172 10.38 -10.90 -6.32
N TYR A 173 9.75 -10.53 -7.44
CA TYR A 173 9.73 -9.15 -7.88
C TYR A 173 9.03 -8.23 -6.87
N ARG A 174 7.81 -8.59 -6.49
CA ARG A 174 7.00 -7.85 -5.51
C ARG A 174 7.73 -7.67 -4.18
N GLN A 175 8.29 -8.75 -3.66
CA GLN A 175 8.90 -8.75 -2.33
C GLN A 175 10.29 -8.11 -2.33
N PHE A 176 11.05 -8.27 -3.42
CA PHE A 176 12.47 -7.99 -3.44
C PHE A 176 12.90 -7.15 -4.63
N ASP A 177 12.79 -7.66 -5.87
CA ASP A 177 13.48 -7.02 -7.01
C ASP A 177 13.00 -5.58 -7.26
N TYR A 178 11.73 -5.27 -6.95
CA TYR A 178 11.17 -3.92 -7.01
C TYR A 178 12.03 -2.89 -6.25
N TRP A 179 12.50 -3.26 -5.06
CA TRP A 179 13.22 -2.37 -4.14
C TRP A 179 14.70 -2.21 -4.47
N VAL A 180 15.23 -3.07 -5.36
CA VAL A 180 16.64 -3.09 -5.74
C VAL A 180 16.87 -2.62 -7.16
N PHE A 181 15.90 -2.81 -8.04
CA PHE A 181 15.97 -2.27 -9.38
C PHE A 181 16.01 -0.74 -9.35
N ASP A 182 16.77 -0.18 -10.28
CA ASP A 182 16.69 1.25 -10.56
C ASP A 182 15.22 1.63 -10.82
N GLU A 183 14.75 2.68 -10.16
CA GLU A 183 13.34 3.11 -10.14
C GLU A 183 12.73 3.20 -11.56
N TYR A 184 13.52 3.65 -12.54
CA TYR A 184 13.08 3.81 -13.92
C TYR A 184 12.68 2.51 -14.63
N ARG A 185 13.13 1.36 -14.11
CA ARG A 185 12.80 0.05 -14.68
C ARG A 185 11.42 -0.42 -14.23
N ASN A 186 10.94 0.02 -13.08
CA ASN A 186 9.79 -0.61 -12.42
C ASN A 186 8.49 -0.49 -13.22
N LEU A 187 8.27 0.60 -13.97
CA LEU A 187 7.11 0.71 -14.86
C LEU A 187 7.06 -0.39 -15.94
N GLN A 188 8.22 -0.86 -16.43
CA GLN A 188 8.28 -1.95 -17.39
C GLN A 188 8.27 -3.32 -16.69
N GLN A 189 8.94 -3.42 -15.54
CA GLN A 189 9.11 -4.68 -14.82
C GLN A 189 7.79 -5.20 -14.23
N VAL A 190 6.95 -4.35 -13.63
CA VAL A 190 5.63 -4.79 -13.14
C VAL A 190 4.82 -5.45 -14.27
N VAL A 191 4.78 -4.81 -15.46
CA VAL A 191 4.04 -5.32 -16.62
C VAL A 191 4.63 -6.65 -17.09
N ALA A 192 5.95 -6.75 -17.21
CA ALA A 192 6.62 -7.97 -17.63
C ALA A 192 6.36 -9.13 -16.66
N HIS A 193 6.53 -8.90 -15.34
CA HIS A 193 6.31 -9.94 -14.33
C HIS A 193 4.85 -10.40 -14.25
N LEU A 194 3.88 -9.48 -14.41
CA LEU A 194 2.46 -9.85 -14.53
C LEU A 194 2.19 -10.66 -15.80
N ASN A 195 2.78 -10.28 -16.94
CA ASN A 195 2.60 -10.99 -18.20
C ASN A 195 3.15 -12.43 -18.13
N TYR A 196 4.31 -12.63 -17.50
CA TYR A 196 4.84 -13.99 -17.26
C TYR A 196 3.91 -14.84 -16.39
N ALA A 197 3.14 -14.22 -15.48
CA ALA A 197 2.22 -14.88 -14.56
C ALA A 197 0.77 -15.01 -15.09
N GLN A 198 0.45 -14.42 -16.25
CA GLN A 198 -0.94 -14.23 -16.71
C GLN A 198 -1.77 -15.51 -16.78
N ASN A 199 -1.15 -16.64 -17.17
CA ASN A 199 -1.84 -17.93 -17.33
C ASN A 199 -2.06 -18.68 -16.01
N VAL A 200 -1.53 -18.15 -14.90
CA VAL A 200 -1.61 -18.75 -13.55
C VAL A 200 -2.47 -17.89 -12.63
N LEU A 201 -2.48 -16.58 -12.85
CA LEU A 201 -3.31 -15.64 -12.11
C LEU A 201 -4.81 -15.86 -12.40
N ASP A 202 -5.48 -16.52 -11.47
CA ASP A 202 -6.95 -16.65 -11.43
C ASP A 202 -7.64 -15.46 -10.70
N PRO A 203 -8.47 -14.65 -11.37
CA PRO A 203 -9.23 -13.55 -10.76
C PRO A 203 -10.37 -14.00 -9.84
N ASN A 204 -10.62 -15.28 -9.66
CA ASN A 204 -11.62 -15.78 -8.70
C ASN A 204 -11.02 -16.11 -7.33
N LEU A 205 -9.69 -16.18 -7.23
CA LEU A 205 -9.00 -16.48 -5.97
C LEU A 205 -8.64 -15.17 -5.24
N PRO A 206 -9.07 -14.98 -3.97
CA PRO A 206 -8.79 -13.74 -3.23
C PRO A 206 -7.29 -13.44 -3.08
N ALA A 207 -6.45 -14.47 -2.92
CA ALA A 207 -5.00 -14.29 -2.82
C ALA A 207 -4.37 -13.76 -4.13
N HIS A 208 -4.92 -14.13 -5.29
CA HIS A 208 -4.46 -13.62 -6.58
C HIS A 208 -4.96 -12.19 -6.84
N ARG A 209 -6.19 -11.87 -6.42
CA ARG A 209 -6.68 -10.48 -6.39
C ARG A 209 -5.81 -9.59 -5.52
N ALA A 210 -5.49 -10.05 -4.31
CA ALA A 210 -4.58 -9.37 -3.41
C ALA A 210 -3.21 -9.14 -4.06
N LEU A 211 -2.62 -10.17 -4.66
CA LEU A 211 -1.35 -10.06 -5.38
C LEU A 211 -1.41 -9.05 -6.54
N PHE A 212 -2.49 -9.06 -7.31
CA PHE A 212 -2.70 -8.11 -8.41
C PHE A 212 -2.82 -6.66 -7.93
N ILE A 213 -3.63 -6.41 -6.88
CA ILE A 213 -3.76 -5.08 -6.29
C ILE A 213 -2.44 -4.61 -5.67
N ASP A 214 -1.69 -5.52 -5.07
CA ASP A 214 -0.36 -5.22 -4.55
C ASP A 214 0.62 -4.81 -5.66
N CYS A 215 0.53 -5.44 -6.85
CA CYS A 215 1.27 -4.99 -8.03
C CYS A 215 0.79 -3.63 -8.54
N ALA A 216 -0.52 -3.33 -8.44
CA ALA A 216 -1.05 -2.01 -8.77
C ALA A 216 -0.53 -0.93 -7.81
N TRP A 217 -0.37 -1.24 -6.52
CA TRP A 217 0.29 -0.37 -5.54
C TRP A 217 1.74 -0.07 -5.97
N LEU A 218 2.50 -1.10 -6.34
CA LEU A 218 3.89 -0.93 -6.81
C LEU A 218 3.96 -0.10 -8.11
N TYR A 219 2.95 -0.25 -8.95
CA TYR A 219 2.82 0.55 -10.16
C TYR A 219 2.50 2.01 -9.88
N ALA A 220 1.57 2.29 -8.96
CA ALA A 220 1.23 3.65 -8.52
C ALA A 220 2.45 4.37 -7.95
N LEU A 221 3.24 3.69 -7.11
CA LEU A 221 4.50 4.22 -6.60
C LEU A 221 5.52 4.50 -7.72
N SER A 222 5.62 3.61 -8.71
CA SER A 222 6.49 3.81 -9.87
C SER A 222 6.03 4.98 -10.77
N LEU A 223 4.72 5.19 -10.88
CA LEU A 223 4.15 6.35 -11.58
C LEU A 223 4.47 7.65 -10.85
N ALA A 224 4.43 7.65 -9.52
CA ALA A 224 4.83 8.81 -8.72
C ALA A 224 6.31 9.18 -8.97
N GLN A 225 7.21 8.19 -8.98
CA GLN A 225 8.63 8.39 -9.30
C GLN A 225 8.82 8.94 -10.72
N ALA A 226 8.10 8.38 -11.70
CA ALA A 226 8.13 8.88 -13.07
C ALA A 226 7.59 10.32 -13.17
N ALA A 227 6.51 10.64 -12.47
CA ALA A 227 5.92 11.97 -12.43
C ALA A 227 6.89 12.99 -11.80
N ARG A 228 7.58 12.60 -10.72
CA ARG A 228 8.67 13.39 -10.12
C ARG A 228 9.76 13.69 -11.14
N HIS A 229 10.21 12.68 -11.89
CA HIS A 229 11.23 12.85 -12.92
C HIS A 229 10.77 13.79 -14.03
N VAL A 230 9.57 13.56 -14.59
CA VAL A 230 9.02 14.41 -15.66
C VAL A 230 8.91 15.85 -15.21
N ARG A 231 8.41 16.09 -13.99
CA ARG A 231 8.33 17.43 -13.40
C ARG A 231 9.71 18.08 -13.27
N ALA A 232 10.72 17.31 -12.87
CA ALA A 232 12.07 17.81 -12.64
C ALA A 232 12.82 18.12 -13.95
N VAL A 233 12.58 17.37 -15.01
CA VAL A 233 13.31 17.49 -16.28
C VAL A 233 12.58 18.39 -17.28
N HIS A 234 11.33 18.07 -17.64
CA HIS A 234 10.59 18.83 -18.65
C HIS A 234 9.07 18.64 -18.58
N VAL A 235 8.39 19.37 -17.70
CA VAL A 235 6.92 19.26 -17.56
C VAL A 235 6.14 19.67 -18.84
N GLY A 236 6.73 20.54 -19.68
CA GLY A 236 6.12 20.94 -20.96
C GLY A 236 6.20 19.90 -22.09
N GLU A 237 7.07 18.89 -21.95
CA GLU A 237 7.33 17.85 -22.97
C GLU A 237 7.27 16.48 -22.31
N VAL A 238 6.11 16.17 -21.72
CA VAL A 238 5.88 14.97 -20.89
C VAL A 238 6.26 13.68 -21.62
N ASP A 239 5.97 13.57 -22.91
CA ASP A 239 6.32 12.42 -23.74
C ASP A 239 7.84 12.18 -23.74
N ILE A 240 8.63 13.19 -24.12
CA ILE A 240 10.09 13.09 -24.17
C ILE A 240 10.68 12.80 -22.79
N ALA A 241 10.21 13.49 -21.76
CA ALA A 241 10.69 13.29 -20.39
C ALA A 241 10.38 11.88 -19.86
N LEU A 242 9.20 11.32 -20.19
CA LEU A 242 8.87 9.94 -19.84
C LEU A 242 9.71 8.93 -20.62
N GLN A 243 9.95 9.15 -21.92
CA GLN A 243 10.86 8.29 -22.69
C GLN A 243 12.27 8.30 -22.09
N GLN A 244 12.79 9.47 -21.70
CA GLN A 244 14.07 9.58 -21.01
C GLN A 244 14.04 8.81 -19.69
N TYR A 245 13.01 8.97 -18.87
CA TYR A 245 12.85 8.22 -17.63
C TYR A 245 12.98 6.73 -17.87
N LEU A 246 12.15 6.15 -18.74
CA LEU A 246 12.08 4.70 -19.01
C LEU A 246 13.42 4.06 -19.42
N PHE A 247 14.37 4.85 -19.91
CA PHE A 247 15.70 4.36 -20.32
C PHE A 247 16.84 4.90 -19.46
N GLY A 248 16.57 5.42 -18.27
CA GLY A 248 17.62 5.87 -17.33
C GLY A 248 18.27 7.20 -17.75
N GLY A 249 17.53 8.04 -18.47
CA GLY A 249 17.94 9.37 -18.92
C GLY A 249 18.19 9.49 -20.43
N GLN A 250 18.64 10.68 -20.84
CA GLN A 250 18.83 11.02 -22.25
C GLN A 250 19.84 10.11 -22.96
N THR A 251 20.96 9.75 -22.30
CA THR A 251 21.98 8.88 -22.89
C THR A 251 21.42 7.50 -23.17
N GLY A 252 20.70 6.90 -22.21
CA GLY A 252 20.10 5.58 -22.39
C GLY A 252 19.04 5.56 -23.49
N LEU A 253 18.21 6.61 -23.59
CA LEU A 253 17.26 6.77 -24.70
C LEU A 253 17.97 6.83 -26.07
N LEU A 254 19.06 7.60 -26.18
CA LEU A 254 19.84 7.69 -27.42
C LEU A 254 20.48 6.34 -27.79
N GLU A 255 21.05 5.63 -26.84
CA GLU A 255 21.63 4.30 -27.05
C GLU A 255 20.58 3.30 -27.53
N LYS A 256 19.39 3.30 -26.93
CA LYS A 256 18.29 2.42 -27.34
C LYS A 256 17.78 2.74 -28.74
N ARG A 257 17.66 4.02 -29.10
CA ARG A 257 17.30 4.45 -30.47
C ARG A 257 18.35 4.03 -31.49
N LYS A 258 19.64 4.18 -31.18
CA LYS A 258 20.73 3.69 -32.03
C LYS A 258 20.68 2.18 -32.22
N LEU A 259 20.46 1.43 -31.14
CA LEU A 259 20.34 -0.03 -31.19
C LEU A 259 19.15 -0.47 -32.05
N ALA A 260 17.99 0.16 -31.89
CA ALA A 260 16.81 -0.13 -32.71
C ALA A 260 17.08 0.15 -34.20
N ALA A 261 17.69 1.28 -34.53
CA ALA A 261 18.06 1.62 -35.91
C ALA A 261 19.07 0.63 -36.52
N VAL A 262 19.95 0.05 -35.70
CA VAL A 262 20.87 -1.01 -36.14
C VAL A 262 20.10 -2.32 -36.37
N LEU A 263 19.24 -2.73 -35.44
CA LEU A 263 18.45 -3.96 -35.56
C LEU A 263 17.52 -3.94 -36.78
N GLU A 264 16.90 -2.80 -37.06
CA GLU A 264 16.01 -2.63 -38.21
C GLU A 264 16.73 -2.82 -39.57
N ARG A 265 18.04 -2.51 -39.63
CA ARG A 265 18.87 -2.79 -40.82
C ARG A 265 19.14 -4.29 -41.02
N PHE A 266 19.18 -5.06 -39.93
CA PHE A 266 19.51 -6.50 -39.97
C PHE A 266 18.28 -7.40 -40.02
N ALA A 267 17.13 -6.95 -39.51
CA ALA A 267 15.87 -7.68 -39.52
C ALA A 267 14.67 -6.75 -39.88
N PRO A 268 14.60 -6.24 -41.12
CA PRO A 268 13.51 -5.38 -41.55
C PRO A 268 12.19 -6.17 -41.55
N GLY A 269 11.21 -5.70 -40.76
CA GLY A 269 9.84 -6.24 -40.72
C GLY A 269 9.48 -7.10 -39.49
N ASP A 270 10.45 -7.63 -38.75
CA ASP A 270 10.23 -8.37 -37.48
C ASP A 270 10.43 -7.50 -36.23
N ALA A 271 11.05 -6.32 -36.39
CA ALA A 271 11.14 -5.31 -35.36
C ALA A 271 9.74 -4.69 -35.15
N THR A 272 8.95 -5.32 -34.30
CA THR A 272 7.70 -4.77 -33.79
C THR A 272 7.99 -3.41 -33.14
N SER A 273 7.69 -2.34 -33.90
CA SER A 273 7.38 -0.98 -33.47
C SER A 273 8.37 -0.31 -32.48
N GLY A 274 9.53 0.12 -32.98
CA GLY A 274 10.38 1.11 -32.30
C GLY A 274 11.00 0.64 -30.97
N VAL A 275 11.47 1.61 -30.18
CA VAL A 275 12.14 1.37 -28.89
C VAL A 275 11.15 1.18 -27.74
N LEU A 276 9.91 1.66 -27.92
CA LEU A 276 8.90 1.73 -26.89
C LEU A 276 7.92 0.56 -27.01
N PRO A 277 7.37 0.08 -25.89
CA PRO A 277 6.37 -0.98 -25.93
C PRO A 277 5.07 -0.49 -26.58
N GLY A 278 4.31 -1.39 -27.20
CA GLY A 278 3.04 -1.05 -27.85
C GLY A 278 1.99 -0.42 -26.91
N TRP A 279 2.12 -0.64 -25.60
CA TRP A 279 1.27 -0.04 -24.58
C TRP A 279 1.73 1.35 -24.07
N TYR A 280 2.82 1.89 -24.62
CA TYR A 280 3.38 3.18 -24.21
C TYR A 280 2.38 4.35 -24.29
N PRO A 281 1.53 4.48 -25.33
CA PRO A 281 0.55 5.58 -25.38
C PRO A 281 -0.41 5.59 -24.18
N GLN A 282 -0.86 4.42 -23.71
CA GLN A 282 -1.71 4.35 -22.51
C GLN A 282 -0.96 4.71 -21.24
N LEU A 283 0.33 4.33 -21.12
CA LEU A 283 1.17 4.76 -20.00
C LEU A 283 1.34 6.29 -19.99
N LEU A 284 1.59 6.91 -21.14
CA LEU A 284 1.72 8.36 -21.25
C LEU A 284 0.44 9.06 -20.79
N GLU A 285 -0.72 8.59 -21.25
CA GLU A 285 -2.01 9.12 -20.81
C GLU A 285 -2.21 8.97 -19.30
N LEU A 286 -1.91 7.79 -18.75
CA LEU A 286 -2.02 7.51 -17.33
C LEU A 286 -1.13 8.46 -16.52
N LEU A 287 0.14 8.65 -16.92
CA LEU A 287 1.05 9.57 -16.27
C LEU A 287 0.56 11.03 -16.32
N VAL A 288 0.03 11.49 -17.46
CA VAL A 288 -0.52 12.85 -17.59
C VAL A 288 -1.69 13.07 -16.63
N ARG A 289 -2.53 12.06 -16.39
CA ARG A 289 -3.61 12.16 -15.38
C ARG A 289 -3.05 12.33 -13.97
N HIS A 290 -2.01 11.57 -13.61
CA HIS A 290 -1.36 11.67 -12.30
C HIS A 290 -0.66 13.01 -12.11
N LEU A 291 0.05 13.50 -13.14
CA LEU A 291 0.68 14.83 -13.13
C LEU A 291 -0.31 15.97 -12.85
N ARG A 292 -1.58 15.80 -13.23
CA ARG A 292 -2.66 16.78 -12.98
C ARG A 292 -3.26 16.67 -11.58
N ARG A 293 -3.00 15.58 -10.85
CA ARG A 293 -3.60 15.23 -9.55
C ARG A 293 -2.54 14.69 -8.58
N PRO A 294 -1.50 15.48 -8.25
CA PRO A 294 -0.42 15.02 -7.38
C PRO A 294 -0.90 14.59 -5.99
N ASP A 295 -1.92 15.26 -5.46
CA ASP A 295 -2.42 15.02 -4.10
C ASP A 295 -3.20 13.70 -3.98
N ALA A 296 -3.69 13.14 -5.09
CA ALA A 296 -4.48 11.90 -5.09
C ALA A 296 -3.62 10.64 -4.86
N VAL A 297 -2.33 10.69 -5.18
CA VAL A 297 -1.50 9.48 -5.28
C VAL A 297 -1.30 8.79 -3.94
N ILE A 298 -1.25 9.54 -2.82
CA ILE A 298 -1.11 8.91 -1.51
C ILE A 298 -2.36 8.09 -1.15
N ASP A 299 -3.54 8.59 -1.50
CA ASP A 299 -4.79 7.86 -1.27
C ASP A 299 -4.92 6.66 -2.21
N GLU A 300 -4.43 6.75 -3.45
CA GLU A 300 -4.30 5.57 -4.33
C GLU A 300 -3.49 4.44 -3.66
N LEU A 301 -2.36 4.79 -3.04
CA LEU A 301 -1.53 3.81 -2.35
C LEU A 301 -2.24 3.24 -1.10
N ARG A 302 -2.89 4.08 -0.30
CA ARG A 302 -3.63 3.63 0.90
C ARG A 302 -4.84 2.77 0.53
N TYR A 303 -5.56 3.11 -0.55
CA TYR A 303 -6.67 2.33 -1.06
C TYR A 303 -6.20 0.97 -1.57
N ALA A 304 -5.10 0.94 -2.33
CA ALA A 304 -4.53 -0.32 -2.81
C ALA A 304 -4.02 -1.21 -1.66
N GLU A 305 -3.36 -0.64 -0.65
CA GLU A 305 -2.90 -1.38 0.53
C GLU A 305 -4.07 -2.00 1.28
N TRP A 306 -5.11 -1.22 1.57
CA TRP A 306 -6.31 -1.73 2.24
C TRP A 306 -7.04 -2.78 1.42
N VAL A 307 -7.30 -2.53 0.12
CA VAL A 307 -8.01 -3.48 -0.74
C VAL A 307 -7.26 -4.82 -0.84
N ALA A 308 -5.93 -4.79 -0.94
CA ALA A 308 -5.14 -6.02 -1.00
C ALA A 308 -5.35 -6.90 0.24
N GLU A 309 -5.30 -6.29 1.43
CA GLU A 309 -5.51 -7.02 2.70
C GLU A 309 -6.97 -7.42 2.91
N ALA A 310 -7.92 -6.56 2.53
CA ALA A 310 -9.35 -6.82 2.57
C ALA A 310 -9.72 -8.08 1.78
N GLN A 311 -9.12 -8.31 0.61
CA GLN A 311 -9.35 -9.53 -0.17
C GLN A 311 -8.96 -10.81 0.61
N VAL A 312 -7.81 -10.78 1.30
CA VAL A 312 -7.34 -11.94 2.07
C VAL A 312 -8.15 -12.11 3.36
N ALA A 313 -8.50 -11.01 4.00
CA ALA A 313 -9.32 -10.98 5.20
C ALA A 313 -10.79 -11.36 4.95
N LYS A 314 -11.22 -11.38 3.68
CA LYS A 314 -12.63 -11.49 3.24
C LYS A 314 -13.50 -10.38 3.82
N GLU A 315 -12.93 -9.18 3.88
CA GLU A 315 -13.67 -7.97 4.23
C GLU A 315 -14.58 -7.58 3.06
N HIS A 316 -15.82 -7.20 3.40
CA HIS A 316 -16.88 -6.89 2.44
C HIS A 316 -17.24 -5.41 2.40
N ALA A 317 -16.74 -4.61 3.35
CA ALA A 317 -16.84 -3.16 3.31
C ALA A 317 -16.36 -2.59 1.96
N SER A 318 -16.99 -1.50 1.51
CA SER A 318 -16.51 -0.69 0.40
C SER A 318 -15.38 0.25 0.82
N LEU A 319 -14.74 0.92 -0.14
CA LEU A 319 -13.80 2.00 0.20
C LEU A 319 -14.50 3.17 0.90
N ALA A 320 -15.75 3.47 0.53
CA ALA A 320 -16.53 4.51 1.18
C ALA A 320 -16.80 4.15 2.65
N ASP A 321 -17.12 2.88 2.95
CA ASP A 321 -17.29 2.40 4.31
C ASP A 321 -15.98 2.46 5.11
N ALA A 322 -14.87 2.06 4.49
CA ALA A 322 -13.57 2.00 5.16
C ALA A 322 -12.98 3.38 5.45
N PHE A 323 -13.10 4.33 4.53
CA PHE A 323 -12.50 5.66 4.63
C PHE A 323 -13.49 6.74 5.08
N GLY A 324 -14.79 6.45 5.13
CA GLY A 324 -15.82 7.35 5.64
C GLY A 324 -15.80 8.72 4.97
N SER A 325 -15.77 9.79 5.78
CA SER A 325 -15.67 11.17 5.28
C SER A 325 -14.36 11.50 4.57
N SER A 326 -13.31 10.69 4.74
CA SER A 326 -12.03 10.83 4.07
C SER A 326 -11.97 10.09 2.73
N PHE A 327 -13.05 9.44 2.31
CA PHE A 327 -13.12 8.79 0.99
C PHE A 327 -13.20 9.84 -0.12
N ASP A 328 -12.30 9.75 -1.09
CA ASP A 328 -12.32 10.50 -2.34
C ASP A 328 -12.47 9.53 -3.53
N PRO A 329 -13.54 9.64 -4.34
CA PRO A 329 -13.72 8.79 -5.51
C PRO A 329 -12.66 9.01 -6.60
N LEU A 330 -11.95 10.14 -6.61
CA LEU A 330 -10.95 10.45 -7.63
C LEU A 330 -9.71 9.53 -7.55
N PRO A 331 -8.99 9.42 -6.41
CA PRO A 331 -7.93 8.42 -6.24
C PRO A 331 -8.40 6.99 -6.55
N ALA A 332 -9.61 6.61 -6.11
CA ALA A 332 -10.15 5.30 -6.41
C ALA A 332 -10.32 5.08 -7.93
N LYS A 333 -10.76 6.10 -8.66
CA LYS A 333 -10.84 6.07 -10.12
C LYS A 333 -9.47 5.95 -10.80
N LEU A 334 -8.48 6.70 -10.32
CA LEU A 334 -7.10 6.65 -10.85
C LEU A 334 -6.48 5.27 -10.63
N LEU A 335 -6.65 4.71 -9.44
CA LEU A 335 -6.20 3.35 -9.14
C LEU A 335 -6.92 2.29 -10.00
N SER A 336 -8.22 2.45 -10.24
CA SER A 336 -8.95 1.60 -11.18
C SER A 336 -8.40 1.71 -12.62
N ASP A 337 -7.96 2.89 -13.05
CA ASP A 337 -7.32 3.10 -14.35
C ASP A 337 -5.95 2.41 -14.41
N ILE A 338 -5.16 2.46 -13.33
CA ILE A 338 -3.91 1.69 -13.20
C ILE A 338 -4.18 0.20 -13.37
N CYS A 339 -5.17 -0.35 -12.65
CA CYS A 339 -5.57 -1.75 -12.79
C CYS A 339 -6.01 -2.07 -14.24
N GLY A 340 -6.82 -1.19 -14.84
CA GLY A 340 -7.26 -1.33 -16.23
C GLY A 340 -6.10 -1.36 -17.21
N PHE A 341 -5.12 -0.47 -17.04
CA PHE A 341 -3.89 -0.43 -17.81
C PHE A 341 -3.09 -1.73 -17.65
N LEU A 342 -2.84 -2.18 -16.42
CA LEU A 342 -2.06 -3.39 -16.14
C LEU A 342 -2.71 -4.64 -16.76
N VAL A 343 -4.03 -4.77 -16.68
CA VAL A 343 -4.76 -5.89 -17.31
C VAL A 343 -4.52 -5.91 -18.83
N THR A 344 -4.59 -4.76 -19.51
CA THR A 344 -4.34 -4.70 -20.96
C THR A 344 -2.87 -4.88 -21.30
N ALA A 345 -1.96 -4.17 -20.63
CA ALA A 345 -0.54 -4.16 -20.95
C ALA A 345 0.13 -5.51 -20.67
N ALA A 346 -0.31 -6.22 -19.64
CA ALA A 346 0.22 -7.53 -19.27
C ALA A 346 -0.59 -8.72 -19.83
N GLY A 347 -1.70 -8.49 -20.53
CA GLY A 347 -2.53 -9.57 -21.11
C GLY A 347 -3.28 -10.42 -20.08
N LEU A 348 -3.63 -9.85 -18.93
CA LEU A 348 -4.34 -10.57 -17.86
C LEU A 348 -5.80 -10.84 -18.22
N ASP A 349 -6.43 -11.79 -17.50
CA ASP A 349 -7.86 -12.05 -17.61
C ASP A 349 -8.67 -10.75 -17.37
N PRO A 350 -9.58 -10.34 -18.29
CA PRO A 350 -10.42 -9.15 -18.14
C PRO A 350 -11.25 -9.09 -16.86
N LYS A 351 -11.52 -10.23 -16.20
CA LYS A 351 -12.21 -10.27 -14.90
C LYS A 351 -11.42 -9.55 -13.80
N PHE A 352 -10.10 -9.42 -13.88
CA PHE A 352 -9.35 -8.55 -12.96
C PHE A 352 -9.77 -7.09 -13.09
N ARG A 353 -10.06 -6.61 -14.31
CA ARG A 353 -10.58 -5.25 -14.54
C ARG A 353 -12.00 -5.09 -14.00
N ILE A 354 -12.86 -6.09 -14.23
CA ILE A 354 -14.24 -6.08 -13.71
C ILE A 354 -14.20 -6.03 -12.18
N PHE A 355 -13.35 -6.86 -11.57
CA PHE A 355 -13.10 -6.85 -10.13
C PHE A 355 -12.61 -5.48 -9.65
N SER A 356 -11.56 -4.91 -10.26
CA SER A 356 -11.01 -3.62 -9.81
C SER A 356 -12.04 -2.50 -9.96
N HIS A 357 -12.80 -2.46 -11.06
CA HIS A 357 -13.91 -1.51 -11.21
C HIS A 357 -14.96 -1.69 -10.12
N GLY A 358 -15.33 -2.92 -9.80
CA GLY A 358 -16.33 -3.21 -8.77
C GLY A 358 -15.88 -2.84 -7.37
N VAL A 359 -14.58 -2.89 -7.07
CA VAL A 359 -14.05 -2.49 -5.75
C VAL A 359 -13.84 -0.97 -5.67
N PHE A 360 -13.34 -0.34 -6.73
CA PHE A 360 -12.91 1.05 -6.69
C PHE A 360 -14.00 2.06 -7.10
N LEU A 361 -15.01 1.65 -7.87
CA LEU A 361 -15.99 2.57 -8.46
C LEU A 361 -17.42 2.36 -7.96
N ASN A 362 -17.69 1.29 -7.22
CA ASN A 362 -19.01 1.11 -6.62
C ASN A 362 -19.11 1.98 -5.36
N VAL A 363 -19.57 3.21 -5.55
CA VAL A 363 -20.05 4.10 -4.49
C VAL A 363 -21.55 3.84 -4.35
N ASP A 364 -21.89 2.74 -3.70
CA ASP A 364 -23.22 2.26 -3.30
C ASP A 364 -24.42 2.39 -4.27
N SER A 365 -24.93 1.22 -4.66
CA SER A 365 -26.32 1.02 -5.08
C SER A 365 -27.28 0.68 -3.91
N ASP A 366 -26.87 0.81 -2.64
CA ASP A 366 -27.65 0.32 -1.49
C ASP A 366 -28.50 1.39 -0.75
N VAL A 367 -28.59 2.61 -1.28
CA VAL A 367 -29.58 3.62 -0.83
C VAL A 367 -31.04 3.20 -1.14
N SER A 368 -31.26 2.07 -1.83
CA SER A 368 -32.60 1.58 -2.19
C SER A 368 -33.14 0.44 -1.31
N ARG A 369 -32.44 0.03 -0.25
CA ARG A 369 -32.88 -1.10 0.61
C ARG A 369 -33.71 -0.73 1.83
N GLU A 370 -33.90 0.55 2.12
CA GLU A 370 -34.83 1.02 3.16
C GLU A 370 -36.15 1.53 2.56
N SER A 371 -36.91 0.64 1.91
CA SER A 371 -38.34 0.91 1.65
C SER A 371 -39.13 -0.39 1.44
N ASN A 372 -39.06 -1.30 2.40
CA ASN A 372 -40.08 -2.35 2.58
C ASN A 372 -40.47 -2.41 4.05
N VAL A 373 -41.15 -1.34 4.49
CA VAL A 373 -42.03 -1.41 5.66
C VAL A 373 -43.38 -1.90 5.14
N GLU A 374 -43.73 -3.14 5.47
CA GLU A 374 -45.06 -3.68 5.22
C GLU A 374 -46.12 -2.89 6.02
N PRO A 375 -47.35 -2.73 5.47
CA PRO A 375 -48.38 -1.94 6.11
C PRO A 375 -49.00 -2.68 7.30
N VAL A 376 -49.14 -1.95 8.41
CA VAL A 376 -49.90 -2.35 9.60
C VAL A 376 -51.36 -2.59 9.20
N VAL A 377 -51.82 -3.83 9.35
CA VAL A 377 -53.23 -4.20 9.25
C VAL A 377 -53.91 -3.91 10.58
N SER A 378 -54.84 -2.95 10.55
CA SER A 378 -55.81 -2.64 11.59
C SER A 378 -56.88 -3.73 11.70
N SER A 379 -57.15 -4.21 12.91
CA SER A 379 -58.42 -4.84 13.27
C SER A 379 -58.81 -4.46 14.69
N GLU A 380 -59.92 -3.71 14.79
CA GLU A 380 -60.72 -3.51 15.99
C GLU A 380 -61.25 -4.85 16.51
N ILE A 381 -61.41 -4.99 17.83
CA ILE A 381 -62.56 -5.60 18.51
C ILE A 381 -62.54 -5.20 19.99
N SER A 382 -63.72 -4.75 20.46
CA SER A 382 -64.09 -4.29 21.78
C SER A 382 -64.04 -5.35 22.89
N SER A 383 -63.79 -4.95 24.14
CA SER A 383 -64.75 -5.14 25.25
C SER A 383 -64.19 -4.58 26.57
N GLU A 384 -64.90 -3.58 27.10
CA GLU A 384 -64.98 -3.23 28.53
C GLU A 384 -65.92 -4.23 29.24
N PRO A 385 -65.85 -4.46 30.57
CA PRO A 385 -66.30 -3.46 31.55
C PRO A 385 -65.58 -3.37 32.93
N GLU A 386 -65.67 -2.15 33.47
CA GLU A 386 -65.95 -1.67 34.85
C GLU A 386 -65.38 -2.28 36.15
N HIS A 387 -65.11 -1.33 37.07
CA HIS A 387 -64.99 -1.34 38.55
C HIS A 387 -63.56 -1.38 39.11
N ASP A 388 -63.17 -0.60 40.13
CA ASP A 388 -63.79 0.42 40.97
C ASP A 388 -62.62 1.10 41.73
N LEU A 389 -62.78 2.37 42.14
CA LEU A 389 -62.35 3.01 43.41
C LEU A 389 -60.87 2.81 43.88
N ASP A 390 -60.11 3.74 44.45
CA ASP A 390 -60.43 4.92 45.23
C ASP A 390 -59.11 5.68 45.51
N VAL A 391 -59.21 7.00 45.50
CA VAL A 391 -58.68 7.96 46.50
C VAL A 391 -57.25 7.83 47.09
N SER A 392 -56.63 9.02 47.06
CA SER A 392 -55.75 9.67 48.05
C SER A 392 -54.27 9.80 47.69
N ASP A 393 -53.80 11.00 47.36
CA ASP A 393 -53.53 12.15 48.25
C ASP A 393 -52.12 12.05 48.86
N ARG A 394 -51.17 12.84 48.34
CA ARG A 394 -50.46 13.87 49.12
C ARG A 394 -49.19 14.38 48.44
N ASN A 395 -49.22 15.69 48.24
CA ASN A 395 -48.10 16.62 48.22
C ASN A 395 -47.01 16.28 49.26
N LEU A 396 -45.74 16.53 48.93
CA LEU A 396 -44.95 17.59 49.56
C LEU A 396 -43.59 17.77 48.85
N HIS A 397 -43.12 19.00 48.97
CA HIS A 397 -42.21 19.72 48.08
C HIS A 397 -40.80 19.81 48.74
N PRO A 398 -39.89 20.71 48.35
CA PRO A 398 -38.53 20.40 47.90
C PRO A 398 -37.42 20.77 48.91
N GLY A 399 -36.16 20.54 48.54
CA GLY A 399 -35.04 21.25 49.16
C GLY A 399 -33.67 20.94 48.53
N PRO A 400 -32.98 21.95 47.96
CA PRO A 400 -31.55 21.92 47.75
C PRO A 400 -30.83 22.76 48.83
N VAL A 401 -29.67 22.31 49.30
CA VAL A 401 -28.71 23.15 50.03
C VAL A 401 -27.30 22.72 49.61
N GLU A 402 -26.65 23.57 48.82
CA GLU A 402 -25.19 23.79 48.80
C GLU A 402 -24.82 24.83 49.88
N PRO A 403 -23.55 25.04 50.26
CA PRO A 403 -22.30 24.56 49.64
C PRO A 403 -21.43 23.63 50.49
#